data_AF-A0A7C3Y8F4-F1
#
_entry.id   AF-A0A7C3Y8F4-F1
#
_cell.length_a   1.000
_cell.length_b   1.000
_cell.length_c   1.000
_cell.angle_alpha   90.00
_cell.angle_beta   90.00
_cell.angle_gamma   90.00
#
_symmetry.space_group_name_H-M   'P 1'
#
loop_
_entity.id
_entity.type
_entity.pdbx_description
1 polymer ?
#
loop_
_entity_poly.entity_id
_entity_poly.type
_entity_poly.pdbx_seq_one_letter_code
_entity_poly.pdbx_strand_id
1 'polypeptide(L)'
;MERDYGWSRGEESEDKVRQILEELREKGEIKDFGQSFRFYQEDSGGIDFFIITKDDKLIPLQVKSSFNQGDKEKYKERGIYYLGGVAEKTLDEIKKEILVIVKQKNKLRKSKIREKIEIFI
;
A
#
# COMPACT_ATOMS: atom_id res chain seq x y z
N MET A 1 -15.16 -29.79 -19.16
CA MET A 1 -14.51 -28.50 -19.48
C MET A 1 -14.59 -27.64 -18.24
N GLU A 2 -13.54 -27.67 -17.42
CA GLU A 2 -13.33 -26.65 -16.40
C GLU A 2 -13.24 -25.30 -17.10
N ARG A 3 -14.04 -24.33 -16.64
CA ARG A 3 -13.92 -22.95 -17.10
C ARG A 3 -12.75 -22.36 -16.33
N ASP A 4 -11.61 -22.22 -17.00
CA ASP A 4 -10.55 -21.31 -16.56
C ASP A 4 -11.16 -19.91 -16.49
N TYR A 5 -11.58 -19.50 -15.30
CA TYR A 5 -11.92 -18.11 -15.01
C TYR A 5 -10.61 -17.35 -15.11
N GLY A 6 -10.35 -16.79 -16.29
CA GLY A 6 -9.14 -16.02 -16.57
C GLY A 6 -8.93 -14.98 -15.48
N TRP A 7 -7.89 -15.17 -14.68
CA TRP A 7 -7.47 -14.21 -13.67
C TRP A 7 -7.30 -12.86 -14.36
N SER A 8 -8.10 -11.88 -13.94
CA SER A 8 -7.99 -10.53 -14.44
C SER A 8 -6.58 -10.02 -14.10
N ARG A 9 -5.89 -9.32 -15.02
CA ARG A 9 -4.55 -8.73 -14.72
C ARG A 9 -4.49 -7.91 -13.41
N GLY A 10 -5.64 -7.37 -12.97
CA GLY A 10 -5.79 -6.69 -11.69
C GLY A 10 -5.71 -7.63 -10.48
N GLU A 11 -6.34 -8.80 -10.54
CA GLU A 11 -6.33 -9.79 -9.44
C GLU A 11 -4.93 -10.37 -9.23
N GLU A 12 -4.18 -10.64 -10.31
CA GLU A 12 -2.78 -11.07 -10.21
C GLU A 12 -1.90 -10.00 -9.53
N SER A 13 -2.15 -8.72 -9.85
CA SER A 13 -1.40 -7.61 -9.25
C SER A 13 -1.67 -7.48 -7.74
N GLU A 14 -2.94 -7.63 -7.35
CA GLU A 14 -3.33 -7.65 -5.93
C GLU A 14 -2.76 -8.86 -5.20
N ASP A 15 -2.70 -10.03 -5.85
CA ASP A 15 -2.13 -11.25 -5.29
C ASP A 15 -0.64 -11.09 -4.99
N LYS A 16 0.14 -10.55 -5.94
CA LYS A 16 1.57 -10.22 -5.73
C LYS A 16 1.77 -9.31 -4.53
N VAL A 17 0.93 -8.27 -4.40
CA VAL A 17 1.01 -7.33 -3.26
C VAL A 17 0.63 -8.04 -1.96
N ARG A 18 -0.39 -8.89 -1.96
CA ARG A 18 -0.80 -9.68 -0.79
C ARG A 18 0.34 -10.57 -0.29
N GLN A 19 0.98 -11.33 -1.19
CA GLN A 19 2.13 -12.18 -0.85
C GLN A 19 3.25 -11.39 -0.17
N ILE A 20 3.58 -10.21 -0.69
CA ILE A 20 4.58 -9.33 -0.08
C ILE A 20 4.15 -8.82 1.28
N LEU A 21 2.88 -8.43 1.46
CA LEU A 21 2.38 -7.95 2.75
C LEU A 21 2.39 -9.06 3.81
N GLU A 22 2.08 -10.31 3.43
CA GLU A 22 2.24 -11.48 4.31
C GLU A 22 3.69 -11.67 4.72
N GLU A 23 4.62 -11.67 3.76
CA GLU A 23 6.07 -11.79 4.04
C GLU A 23 6.55 -10.68 4.99
N LEU A 24 6.10 -9.44 4.76
CA LEU A 24 6.45 -8.30 5.61
C LEU A 24 5.85 -8.41 7.01
N ARG A 25 4.66 -9.00 7.16
CA ARG A 25 4.05 -9.27 8.47
C ARG A 25 4.83 -10.38 9.22
N GLU A 26 5.17 -11.47 8.55
CA GLU A 26 5.93 -12.58 9.13
C GLU A 26 7.33 -12.15 9.59
N LYS A 27 7.99 -11.30 8.81
CA LYS A 27 9.28 -10.69 9.18
C LYS A 27 9.14 -9.60 10.25
N GLY A 28 7.91 -9.30 10.65
CA GLY A 28 7.58 -8.24 11.57
C GLY A 28 8.14 -6.92 11.08
N GLU A 29 8.01 -6.56 9.81
CA GLU A 29 8.27 -5.22 9.25
C GLU A 29 7.03 -4.33 9.33
N ILE A 30 5.84 -4.95 9.24
CA ILE A 30 4.54 -4.36 9.52
C ILE A 30 3.86 -5.12 10.66
N LYS A 31 2.84 -4.53 11.27
CA LYS A 31 2.05 -5.19 12.32
C LYS A 31 1.02 -6.14 11.71
N ASP A 32 0.24 -5.64 10.76
CA ASP A 32 -0.76 -6.42 10.03
C ASP A 32 -1.21 -5.70 8.75
N PHE A 33 -2.08 -6.31 7.96
CA PHE A 33 -2.75 -5.66 6.83
C PHE A 33 -4.16 -6.22 6.59
N GLY A 34 -5.01 -5.43 5.95
CA GLY A 34 -6.35 -5.84 5.51
C GLY A 34 -6.58 -5.49 4.04
N GLN A 35 -7.45 -6.24 3.37
CA GLN A 35 -7.90 -5.95 2.00
C GLN A 35 -9.31 -5.34 2.07
N SER A 36 -9.59 -4.33 1.25
CA SER A 36 -10.95 -3.81 1.13
C SER A 36 -11.83 -4.82 0.38
N PHE A 37 -13.07 -5.01 0.83
CA PHE A 37 -14.02 -5.86 0.12
C PHE A 37 -14.70 -5.05 -1.00
N ARG A 38 -14.59 -5.54 -2.25
CA ARG A 38 -15.22 -4.96 -3.45
C ARG A 38 -16.76 -4.94 -3.45
N PHE A 39 -17.42 -5.46 -2.41
CA PHE A 39 -18.86 -5.79 -2.40
C PHE A 39 -19.78 -4.73 -1.80
N TYR A 40 -19.27 -3.64 -1.22
CA TYR A 40 -20.12 -2.56 -0.74
C TYR A 40 -20.15 -1.43 -1.77
N GLN A 41 -21.37 -0.99 -2.13
CA GLN A 41 -21.66 0.09 -3.08
C GLN A 41 -21.02 1.44 -2.73
N GLU A 42 -20.36 1.53 -1.59
CA GLU A 42 -19.38 2.54 -1.27
C GLU A 42 -17.99 1.98 -1.62
N ASP A 43 -17.66 2.06 -2.91
CA ASP A 43 -16.29 1.93 -3.40
C ASP A 43 -15.41 2.72 -2.42
N SER A 44 -14.50 2.05 -1.69
CA SER A 44 -13.75 2.60 -0.55
C SER A 44 -12.71 3.62 -1.00
N GLY A 45 -13.14 4.52 -1.86
CA GLY A 45 -12.33 5.49 -2.54
C GLY A 45 -11.35 4.92 -3.56
N GLY A 46 -11.45 3.66 -3.98
CA GLY A 46 -10.33 3.00 -4.65
C GLY A 46 -9.15 2.88 -3.69
N ILE A 47 -9.34 2.09 -2.63
CA ILE A 47 -8.26 1.58 -1.78
C ILE A 47 -8.37 0.06 -1.86
N ASP A 48 -7.27 -0.62 -2.17
CA ASP A 48 -7.27 -2.10 -2.23
C ASP A 48 -6.78 -2.70 -0.91
N PHE A 49 -5.81 -2.05 -0.25
CA PHE A 49 -5.21 -2.54 0.99
C PHE A 49 -5.08 -1.45 2.06
N PHE A 50 -5.13 -1.87 3.32
CA PHE A 50 -4.75 -1.09 4.48
C PHE A 50 -3.58 -1.77 5.18
N ILE A 51 -2.45 -1.09 5.30
CA ILE A 51 -1.28 -1.58 6.02
C ILE A 51 -1.27 -0.98 7.42
N ILE A 52 -1.16 -1.82 8.44
CA ILE A 52 -1.00 -1.41 9.83
C ILE A 52 0.48 -1.51 10.19
N THR A 53 1.10 -0.37 10.47
CA THR A 53 2.51 -0.31 10.86
C THR A 53 2.70 -0.77 12.31
N LYS A 54 3.97 -1.00 12.70
CA LYS A 54 4.35 -1.34 14.09
C LYS A 54 3.92 -0.31 15.13
N ASP A 55 3.77 0.95 14.72
CA ASP A 55 3.32 2.05 15.56
C ASP A 55 1.82 2.36 15.40
N ASP A 56 1.04 1.35 15.01
CA ASP A 56 -0.42 1.39 14.91
C ASP A 56 -0.97 2.46 13.95
N LYS A 57 -0.19 2.84 12.94
CA LYS A 57 -0.66 3.72 11.87
C LYS A 57 -1.23 2.91 10.74
N LEU A 58 -2.30 3.44 10.19
CA LEU A 58 -2.98 2.88 9.03
C LEU A 58 -2.52 3.61 7.76
N ILE A 59 -2.05 2.85 6.79
CA ILE A 59 -1.59 3.32 5.47
C ILE A 59 -2.54 2.76 4.42
N PRO A 60 -3.41 3.59 3.82
CA PRO A 60 -4.24 3.16 2.70
C PRO A 60 -3.37 3.05 1.43
N LEU A 61 -3.53 1.95 0.71
CA LEU A 61 -2.77 1.60 -0.50
C LEU A 61 -3.72 1.21 -1.63
N GLN A 62 -3.58 1.89 -2.77
CA GLN A 62 -4.18 1.51 -4.04
C GLN A 62 -3.15 0.82 -4.93
N VAL A 63 -3.54 -0.31 -5.51
CA VAL A 63 -2.77 -1.10 -6.46
C VAL A 63 -3.33 -0.87 -7.87
N LYS A 64 -2.45 -0.67 -8.84
CA LYS A 64 -2.81 -0.64 -10.27
C LYS A 64 -1.82 -1.49 -11.05
N SER A 65 -2.37 -2.34 -11.92
CA SER A 65 -1.57 -3.19 -12.81
C SER A 65 -0.69 -2.37 -13.75
N SER A 66 -1.18 -1.23 -14.25
CA SER A 66 -0.44 -0.26 -15.06
C SER A 66 -0.06 0.99 -14.27
N PHE A 67 0.92 1.75 -14.77
CA PHE A 67 1.30 3.04 -14.20
C PHE A 67 0.54 4.18 -14.89
N ASN A 68 -0.08 5.05 -14.10
CA ASN A 68 -0.69 6.30 -14.58
C ASN A 68 -0.33 7.44 -13.62
N GLN A 69 0.29 8.50 -14.15
CA GLN A 69 0.74 9.63 -13.35
C GLN A 69 -0.44 10.45 -12.79
N GLY A 70 -1.52 10.63 -13.55
CA GLY A 70 -2.71 11.35 -13.09
C GLY A 70 -3.43 10.62 -11.95
N ASP A 71 -3.53 9.29 -12.02
CA ASP A 71 -4.05 8.49 -10.91
C ASP A 71 -3.17 8.66 -9.66
N LYS A 72 -1.85 8.56 -9.81
CA LYS A 72 -0.91 8.74 -8.71
C LYS A 72 -1.10 10.08 -7.99
N GLU A 73 -1.28 11.17 -8.75
CA GLU A 73 -1.54 12.50 -8.20
C GLU A 73 -2.89 12.56 -7.49
N LYS A 74 -3.95 12.05 -8.12
CA LYS A 74 -5.30 11.95 -7.53
C LYS A 74 -5.33 11.19 -6.20
N TYR A 75 -4.65 10.04 -6.11
CA TYR A 75 -4.59 9.27 -4.86
C TYR A 75 -3.74 9.98 -3.80
N LYS A 76 -2.64 10.63 -4.20
CA LYS A 76 -1.79 11.40 -3.29
C LYS A 76 -2.56 12.54 -2.62
N GLU A 77 -3.40 13.28 -3.36
CA GLU A 77 -4.25 14.34 -2.81
C GLU A 77 -5.22 13.83 -1.74
N ARG A 78 -5.60 12.56 -1.84
CA ARG A 78 -6.52 11.87 -0.91
C ARG A 78 -5.80 11.16 0.23
N GLY A 79 -4.47 11.31 0.31
CA GLY A 79 -3.64 10.63 1.31
C GLY A 79 -3.51 9.12 1.10
N ILE A 80 -3.87 8.62 -0.07
CA ILE A 80 -3.79 7.21 -0.46
C ILE A 80 -2.46 6.97 -1.18
N TYR A 81 -1.72 5.95 -0.74
CA TYR A 81 -0.49 5.56 -1.42
C TYR A 81 -0.82 4.81 -2.70
N TYR A 82 -0.07 5.10 -3.75
CA TYR A 82 -0.28 4.54 -5.08
C TYR A 82 0.87 3.62 -5.45
N LEU A 83 0.55 2.37 -5.77
CA LEU A 83 1.46 1.38 -6.31
C LEU A 83 0.99 0.97 -7.71
N GLY A 84 1.51 1.65 -8.73
CA GLY A 84 1.20 1.38 -10.13
C GLY A 84 2.26 0.56 -10.85
N GLY A 85 1.89 0.00 -12.00
CA GLY A 85 2.78 -0.80 -12.84
C GLY A 85 3.09 -2.18 -12.26
N VAL A 86 2.25 -2.68 -11.35
CA VAL A 86 2.51 -3.91 -10.60
C VAL A 86 2.57 -5.15 -11.49
N ALA A 87 1.88 -5.13 -12.63
CA ALA A 87 1.92 -6.26 -13.56
C ALA A 87 3.33 -6.54 -14.09
N GLU A 88 4.13 -5.49 -14.29
CA GLU A 88 5.47 -5.56 -14.88
C GLU A 88 6.59 -5.64 -13.83
N LYS A 89 6.27 -5.45 -12.54
CA LYS A 89 7.25 -5.46 -11.45
C LYS A 89 7.46 -6.87 -10.90
N THR A 90 8.69 -7.13 -10.50
CA THR A 90 9.04 -8.30 -9.68
C THR A 90 8.55 -8.12 -8.23
N LEU A 91 8.46 -9.23 -7.50
CA LEU A 91 8.12 -9.24 -6.08
C LEU A 91 9.08 -8.37 -5.24
N ASP A 92 10.38 -8.38 -5.55
CA ASP A 92 11.39 -7.60 -4.82
C ASP A 92 11.24 -6.08 -5.07
N GLU A 93 10.88 -5.67 -6.28
CA GLU A 93 10.59 -4.26 -6.60
C GLU A 93 9.34 -3.76 -5.87
N ILE A 94 8.26 -4.56 -5.90
CA ILE A 94 7.02 -4.28 -5.15
C ILE A 94 7.34 -4.10 -3.66
N LYS A 95 8.11 -5.05 -3.10
CA LYS A 95 8.53 -5.02 -1.69
C LYS A 95 9.35 -3.79 -1.35
N LYS A 96 10.33 -3.42 -2.17
CA LYS A 96 11.13 -2.20 -1.97
C LYS A 96 10.25 -0.96 -1.91
N GLU A 97 9.27 -0.83 -2.81
CA GLU A 97 8.36 0.31 -2.81
C GLU A 97 7.46 0.34 -1.58
N ILE A 98 6.87 -0.79 -1.18
CA ILE A 98 6.05 -0.88 0.05
C ILE A 98 6.89 -0.50 1.28
N LEU A 99 8.13 -0.99 1.38
CA LEU A 99 9.04 -0.63 2.47
C LEU A 99 9.37 0.87 2.48
N VAL A 100 9.53 1.50 1.32
CA VAL A 100 9.72 2.96 1.23
C VAL A 100 8.48 3.69 1.75
N ILE A 101 7.28 3.26 1.37
CA ILE A 101 5.99 3.83 1.84
C ILE A 101 5.89 3.75 3.38
N VAL A 102 6.12 2.57 3.95
CA VAL A 102 6.10 2.34 5.40
C VAL A 102 7.14 3.22 6.11
N LYS A 103 8.37 3.32 5.58
CA LYS A 103 9.44 4.15 6.16
C LYS A 103 9.14 5.65 6.10
N GLN A 104 8.56 6.16 5.01
CA GLN A 104 8.22 7.58 4.88
C GLN A 104 7.20 8.01 5.94
N LYS A 105 6.21 7.17 6.24
CA LYS A 105 5.21 7.48 7.28
C LYS A 105 5.77 7.42 8.70
N ASN A 106 6.86 6.69 8.89
CA ASN A 106 7.63 6.69 10.14
C ASN A 106 8.55 7.92 10.28
N LYS A 107 9.17 8.38 9.19
CA LYS A 107 10.09 9.54 9.20
C LYS A 107 9.40 10.90 9.43
N LEU A 108 8.20 11.11 8.90
CA LEU A 108 7.41 12.35 9.13
C LEU A 108 7.21 12.67 10.61
N ARG A 109 7.29 11.67 11.50
CA ARG A 109 7.19 11.83 12.95
C ARG A 109 8.50 12.32 13.60
N LYS A 110 9.67 11.84 13.15
CA LYS A 110 10.95 12.25 13.75
C LYS A 110 11.24 13.73 13.51
N SER A 111 10.84 14.28 12.36
CA SER A 111 10.97 15.71 12.09
C SER A 111 10.04 16.54 13.00
N LYS A 112 8.74 16.22 13.03
CA LYS A 112 7.77 16.97 13.85
C LYS A 112 8.03 16.91 15.35
N ILE A 113 8.59 15.81 15.87
CA ILE A 113 8.96 15.71 17.29
C ILE A 113 10.20 16.58 17.57
N ARG A 114 11.20 16.59 16.68
CA ARG A 114 12.39 17.45 16.84
C ARG A 114 12.02 18.92 16.80
N GLU A 115 11.19 19.34 15.85
CA GLU A 115 10.70 20.72 15.76
C GLU A 115 9.89 21.14 17.00
N LYS A 116 9.12 20.23 17.60
CA LYS A 116 8.45 20.53 18.87
C LYS A 116 9.43 20.67 20.02
N ILE A 117 10.45 19.83 20.13
CA ILE A 117 11.40 19.90 21.25
C ILE A 117 12.23 21.19 21.19
N GLU A 118 12.59 21.69 20.00
CA GLU A 118 13.33 22.95 19.83
C GLU A 118 12.53 24.21 20.22
N ILE A 119 11.20 24.12 20.37
CA ILE A 119 10.36 25.25 20.83
C ILE A 119 10.28 25.31 22.37
N PHE A 120 10.64 24.23 23.06
CA PHE A 120 10.54 24.12 24.53
C PHE A 120 11.90 24.13 25.25
N ILE A 121 13.00 24.47 24.58
CA ILE A 121 14.34 24.68 25.17
C ILE A 121 14.72 26.15 24.96
#